data_AF-A0ABD7HVV6-F1
#
_entry.id   AF-A0ABD7HVV6-F1
#
_cell.length_a   1.000
_cell.length_b   1.000
_cell.length_c   1.000
_cell.angle_alpha   90.00
_cell.angle_beta   90.00
_cell.angle_gamma   90.00
#
_symmetry.space_group_name_H-M   'P 1'
#
loop_
_entity.id
_entity.type
_entity.pdbx_description
1 polymer ?
#
loop_
_entity_poly.entity_id
_entity_poly.type
_entity_poly.pdbx_seq_one_letter_code
_entity_poly.pdbx_strand_id
1 'polypeptide(L)'
;DIASKAQQDTNTTNITNINTTIAKGLNFKGDDATVINKQLGDQLDIKGGAAATNLSDNNIGVVSSNGSLNVKLAKDLTGLNSVTAGTARMGVDSTDHKSYVTGLDNRDWDVQNPVVVNGRAATEDQLKKVSDAITVANASKTDYRLVKNSAAADGSYTVTNNKVDLKVEDKANPTSPASTVTINNIASADDVEKLKSGFKVKAGNNEGPIKAGDTLEFAAKDNAIVEYDTAAKKLTVAVSKNPNFDSVTVGDVVINNSGINAGNKQITNVASGGDVITNGANIGDINRIVTAKDKYVT
;
A
#
# COMPACT_ATOMS: atom_id res chain seq x y z
N ASP A 1 -31.71 -79.87 -90.70
CA ASP A 1 -30.71 -79.24 -91.57
C ASP A 1 -29.42 -78.92 -90.82
N ILE A 2 -28.27 -79.09 -91.49
CA ILE A 2 -26.94 -78.65 -91.02
C ILE A 2 -26.35 -77.66 -92.05
N ALA A 3 -25.59 -76.66 -91.58
CA ALA A 3 -24.99 -75.58 -92.38
C ALA A 3 -23.86 -76.02 -93.32
N SER A 4 -23.68 -75.31 -94.45
CA SER A 4 -22.75 -75.67 -95.55
C SER A 4 -21.27 -75.43 -95.24
N LYS A 5 -20.37 -76.10 -95.98
CA LYS A 5 -18.92 -76.07 -95.74
C LYS A 5 -18.30 -74.67 -95.82
N ALA A 6 -18.69 -73.83 -96.77
CA ALA A 6 -18.22 -72.44 -96.87
C ALA A 6 -18.60 -71.63 -95.63
N GLN A 7 -19.78 -71.93 -95.07
CA GLN A 7 -20.22 -71.35 -93.80
C GLN A 7 -19.31 -71.79 -92.65
N GLN A 8 -18.90 -73.06 -92.59
CA GLN A 8 -18.02 -73.56 -91.52
C GLN A 8 -16.61 -72.94 -91.56
N ASP A 9 -16.07 -72.69 -92.75
CA ASP A 9 -14.74 -72.07 -92.89
C ASP A 9 -14.78 -70.59 -92.51
N THR A 10 -15.84 -69.91 -92.95
CA THR A 10 -16.15 -68.55 -92.49
C THR A 10 -16.28 -68.53 -90.97
N ASN A 11 -16.98 -69.50 -90.38
CA ASN A 11 -17.10 -69.61 -88.93
C ASN A 11 -15.75 -69.83 -88.25
N THR A 12 -14.87 -70.66 -88.82
CA THR A 12 -13.56 -70.96 -88.22
C THR A 12 -12.63 -69.74 -88.22
N THR A 13 -12.52 -69.01 -89.34
CA THR A 13 -11.73 -67.77 -89.39
C THR A 13 -12.31 -66.72 -88.45
N ASN A 14 -13.63 -66.61 -88.42
CA ASN A 14 -14.31 -65.73 -87.48
C ASN A 14 -13.95 -66.10 -86.04
N ILE A 15 -13.95 -67.39 -85.67
CA ILE A 15 -13.59 -67.87 -84.33
C ILE A 15 -12.14 -67.52 -83.96
N THR A 16 -11.18 -67.69 -84.87
CA THR A 16 -9.78 -67.33 -84.58
C THR A 16 -9.61 -65.83 -84.39
N ASN A 17 -10.21 -65.02 -85.27
CA ASN A 17 -10.15 -63.56 -85.17
C ASN A 17 -10.80 -63.06 -83.88
N ILE A 18 -11.88 -63.71 -83.46
CA ILE A 18 -12.52 -63.47 -82.15
C ILE A 18 -11.53 -63.79 -81.02
N ASN A 19 -10.89 -64.97 -81.03
CA ASN A 19 -9.94 -65.36 -79.99
C ASN A 19 -8.74 -64.41 -79.87
N THR A 20 -8.16 -63.95 -80.98
CA THR A 20 -7.07 -62.95 -80.95
C THR A 20 -7.54 -61.60 -80.45
N THR A 21 -8.76 -61.18 -80.80
CA THR A 21 -9.33 -59.91 -80.29
C THR A 21 -9.57 -59.99 -78.79
N ILE A 22 -10.04 -61.13 -78.28
CA ILE A 22 -10.21 -61.37 -76.84
C ILE A 22 -8.87 -61.36 -76.10
N ALA A 23 -7.82 -61.97 -76.67
CA ALA A 23 -6.50 -62.01 -76.06
C ALA A 23 -5.85 -60.62 -75.88
N LYS A 24 -6.33 -59.57 -76.57
CA LYS A 24 -5.84 -58.20 -76.39
C LYS A 24 -6.24 -57.58 -75.04
N GLY A 25 -7.32 -58.05 -74.41
CA GLY A 25 -7.75 -57.59 -73.09
C GLY A 25 -8.19 -56.12 -73.02
N LEU A 26 -8.37 -55.62 -71.78
CA LEU A 26 -8.71 -54.23 -71.46
C LEU A 26 -7.58 -53.53 -70.73
N ASN A 27 -7.39 -52.25 -71.03
CA ASN A 27 -6.32 -51.42 -70.51
C ASN A 27 -6.88 -50.33 -69.58
N PHE A 28 -6.43 -50.28 -68.33
CA PHE A 28 -6.81 -49.26 -67.34
C PHE A 28 -5.61 -48.41 -66.95
N LYS A 29 -5.85 -47.12 -66.67
CA LYS A 29 -4.80 -46.15 -66.41
C LYS A 29 -5.32 -45.07 -65.45
N GLY A 30 -4.60 -44.79 -64.37
CA GLY A 30 -4.90 -43.69 -63.47
C GLY A 30 -4.16 -42.41 -63.87
N ASP A 31 -4.18 -41.43 -62.96
CA ASP A 31 -3.38 -40.20 -63.08
C ASP A 31 -1.86 -40.50 -63.12
N ASP A 32 -1.45 -41.73 -62.76
CA ASP A 32 -0.07 -42.25 -62.73
C ASP A 32 0.44 -42.84 -64.06
N ALA A 33 -0.41 -42.84 -65.08
CA ALA A 33 -0.10 -43.23 -66.45
C ALA A 33 0.34 -44.68 -66.75
N THR A 34 0.37 -45.60 -65.79
CA THR A 34 0.66 -47.02 -66.05
C THR A 34 -0.56 -47.73 -66.61
N VAL A 35 -0.36 -48.52 -67.66
CA VAL A 35 -1.44 -49.30 -68.27
C VAL A 35 -1.47 -50.70 -67.68
N ILE A 36 -2.57 -51.01 -67.01
CA ILE A 36 -2.87 -52.35 -66.52
C ILE A 36 -3.68 -53.06 -67.60
N ASN A 37 -3.09 -54.08 -68.24
CA ASN A 37 -3.82 -54.96 -69.16
C ASN A 37 -4.42 -56.12 -68.37
N LYS A 38 -5.69 -56.40 -68.62
CA LYS A 38 -6.41 -57.55 -68.07
C LYS A 38 -6.99 -58.35 -69.22
N GLN A 39 -6.58 -59.61 -69.33
CA GLN A 39 -7.16 -60.55 -70.28
C GLN A 39 -8.47 -61.11 -69.72
N LEU A 40 -9.24 -61.78 -70.57
CA LEU A 40 -10.51 -62.37 -70.17
C LEU A 40 -10.27 -63.46 -69.10
N GLY A 41 -10.79 -63.22 -67.89
CA GLY A 41 -10.64 -64.10 -66.72
C GLY A 41 -9.86 -63.45 -65.56
N ASP A 42 -9.16 -62.35 -65.81
CA ASP A 42 -8.37 -61.66 -64.79
C ASP A 42 -9.20 -60.66 -63.95
N GLN A 43 -8.88 -60.50 -62.66
CA GLN A 43 -9.54 -59.54 -61.73
C GLN A 43 -8.77 -58.20 -61.60
N LEU A 44 -9.51 -57.11 -61.29
CA LEU A 44 -9.02 -55.77 -60.94
C LEU A 44 -9.63 -55.29 -59.60
N ASP A 45 -8.80 -54.79 -58.68
CA ASP A 45 -9.21 -54.31 -57.35
C ASP A 45 -8.98 -52.79 -57.15
N ILE A 46 -9.88 -52.08 -56.42
CA ILE A 46 -9.78 -50.65 -56.04
C ILE A 46 -10.12 -50.48 -54.54
N LYS A 47 -9.29 -49.81 -53.73
CA LYS A 47 -9.46 -49.73 -52.25
C LYS A 47 -9.08 -48.34 -51.70
N GLY A 48 -9.84 -47.81 -50.71
CA GLY A 48 -9.65 -46.49 -50.08
C GLY A 48 -9.27 -46.48 -48.57
N GLY A 49 -9.17 -47.66 -47.94
CA GLY A 49 -8.39 -47.86 -46.71
C GLY A 49 -9.10 -47.75 -45.34
N ALA A 50 -10.17 -46.97 -45.14
CA ALA A 50 -10.87 -46.95 -43.85
C ALA A 50 -11.85 -48.14 -43.69
N ALA A 51 -12.15 -48.54 -42.45
CA ALA A 51 -13.16 -49.55 -42.17
C ALA A 51 -14.52 -49.07 -42.68
N ALA A 52 -15.27 -49.95 -43.33
CA ALA A 52 -16.53 -49.59 -43.97
C ALA A 52 -17.53 -48.90 -43.01
N THR A 53 -17.46 -49.19 -41.70
CA THR A 53 -18.33 -48.59 -40.67
C THR A 53 -17.95 -47.17 -40.25
N ASN A 54 -16.73 -46.72 -40.57
CA ASN A 54 -16.20 -45.40 -40.21
C ASN A 54 -16.01 -44.50 -41.43
N LEU A 55 -16.37 -44.99 -42.60
CA LEU A 55 -16.31 -44.17 -43.80
C LEU A 55 -17.46 -43.18 -43.76
N SER A 56 -17.12 -41.97 -44.18
CA SER A 56 -18.15 -41.04 -44.57
C SER A 56 -18.71 -41.53 -45.88
N ASP A 57 -20.01 -41.81 -45.87
CA ASP A 57 -20.68 -42.11 -47.11
C ASP A 57 -20.69 -40.88 -48.01
N ASN A 58 -20.58 -41.13 -49.30
CA ASN A 58 -20.81 -40.13 -50.35
C ASN A 58 -19.81 -38.94 -50.41
N ASN A 59 -18.76 -38.89 -49.57
CA ASN A 59 -17.73 -37.83 -49.60
C ASN A 59 -16.70 -37.93 -50.75
N ILE A 60 -16.85 -38.90 -51.67
CA ILE A 60 -15.98 -39.09 -52.84
C ILE A 60 -16.85 -39.40 -54.05
N GLY A 61 -16.65 -38.69 -55.16
CA GLY A 61 -17.42 -38.86 -56.39
C GLY A 61 -16.55 -39.23 -57.60
N VAL A 62 -17.14 -39.92 -58.57
CA VAL A 62 -16.46 -40.38 -59.80
C VAL A 62 -17.27 -39.96 -61.04
N VAL A 63 -16.62 -39.35 -62.04
CA VAL A 63 -17.31 -38.83 -63.25
C VAL A 63 -16.56 -39.08 -64.55
N SER A 64 -17.28 -39.45 -65.60
CA SER A 64 -16.68 -39.59 -66.93
C SER A 64 -16.57 -38.26 -67.65
N SER A 65 -15.41 -37.99 -68.26
CA SER A 65 -15.17 -36.86 -69.15
C SER A 65 -13.93 -37.10 -70.00
N ASN A 66 -13.96 -36.71 -71.28
CA ASN A 66 -12.82 -36.82 -72.21
C ASN A 66 -12.14 -38.21 -72.24
N GLY A 67 -12.93 -39.27 -72.07
CA GLY A 67 -12.44 -40.65 -72.04
C GLY A 67 -11.89 -41.13 -70.68
N SER A 68 -11.91 -40.31 -69.63
CA SER A 68 -11.41 -40.65 -68.28
C SER A 68 -12.52 -40.61 -67.23
N LEU A 69 -12.35 -41.36 -66.14
CA LEU A 69 -13.15 -41.22 -64.91
C LEU A 69 -12.37 -40.40 -63.88
N ASN A 70 -12.86 -39.22 -63.54
CA ASN A 70 -12.23 -38.32 -62.58
C ASN A 70 -12.77 -38.58 -61.18
N VAL A 71 -11.89 -38.82 -60.21
CA VAL A 71 -12.24 -38.95 -58.80
C VAL A 71 -12.02 -37.62 -58.12
N LYS A 72 -13.00 -37.17 -57.34
CA LYS A 72 -12.94 -35.88 -56.67
C LYS A 72 -13.38 -36.06 -55.22
N LEU A 73 -12.68 -35.38 -54.30
CA LEU A 73 -13.24 -35.15 -52.98
C LEU A 73 -14.60 -34.49 -53.18
N ALA A 74 -15.59 -34.98 -52.45
CA ALA A 74 -16.75 -34.15 -52.21
C ALA A 74 -16.23 -32.85 -51.64
N LYS A 75 -16.73 -31.76 -52.20
CA LYS A 75 -16.32 -30.42 -51.80
C LYS A 75 -16.57 -30.21 -50.31
N ASP A 76 -17.53 -30.96 -49.78
CA ASP A 76 -17.92 -30.96 -48.39
C ASP A 76 -17.73 -32.35 -47.83
N LEU A 77 -17.09 -32.37 -46.68
CA LEU A 77 -16.79 -33.60 -45.99
C LEU A 77 -17.82 -33.76 -44.87
N THR A 78 -18.76 -34.68 -45.08
CA THR A 78 -19.93 -34.96 -44.23
C THR A 78 -19.81 -36.33 -43.55
N GLY A 79 -20.58 -36.56 -42.48
CA GLY A 79 -20.33 -37.71 -41.59
C GLY A 79 -19.01 -37.60 -40.82
N LEU A 80 -18.38 -36.42 -40.88
CA LEU A 80 -17.27 -36.06 -40.02
C LEU A 80 -17.84 -35.63 -38.68
N ASN A 81 -17.36 -36.20 -37.59
CA ASN A 81 -17.73 -35.76 -36.26
C ASN A 81 -17.10 -34.41 -35.86
N SER A 82 -16.13 -33.94 -36.65
CA SER A 82 -15.46 -32.67 -36.43
C SER A 82 -14.89 -32.14 -37.74
N VAL A 83 -15.23 -30.89 -38.03
CA VAL A 83 -14.62 -30.03 -39.04
C VAL A 83 -14.47 -28.67 -38.42
N THR A 84 -13.29 -28.12 -38.58
CA THR A 84 -12.82 -27.06 -37.70
C THR A 84 -12.32 -25.96 -38.63
N ALA A 85 -13.13 -24.89 -38.89
CA ALA A 85 -12.83 -23.74 -39.79
C ALA A 85 -13.93 -22.61 -39.85
N GLY A 86 -13.64 -21.39 -40.37
CA GLY A 86 -14.48 -20.17 -40.55
C GLY A 86 -13.73 -19.08 -41.37
N THR A 87 -13.85 -17.77 -41.10
CA THR A 87 -12.76 -16.81 -41.49
C THR A 87 -11.45 -17.24 -40.84
N ALA A 88 -11.60 -17.91 -39.70
CA ALA A 88 -10.91 -19.12 -39.26
C ALA A 88 -10.52 -20.03 -40.42
N ARG A 89 -9.65 -19.53 -41.28
CA ARG A 89 -8.89 -20.38 -42.15
C ARG A 89 -7.95 -21.10 -41.21
N MET A 90 -8.19 -22.38 -41.05
CA MET A 90 -7.13 -23.29 -40.68
C MET A 90 -6.29 -23.45 -41.93
N GLY A 91 -5.33 -22.57 -42.04
CA GLY A 91 -4.55 -22.42 -43.24
C GLY A 91 -3.19 -21.87 -42.87
N VAL A 92 -2.25 -22.06 -43.79
CA VAL A 92 -0.90 -21.57 -43.65
C VAL A 92 -0.87 -20.13 -44.10
N ASP A 93 -0.40 -19.26 -43.22
CA ASP A 93 -0.06 -17.91 -43.60
C ASP A 93 1.08 -17.96 -44.63
N SER A 94 0.97 -17.20 -45.72
CA SER A 94 1.93 -17.22 -46.82
C SER A 94 3.30 -16.61 -46.49
N THR A 95 3.39 -15.86 -45.39
CA THR A 95 4.57 -15.06 -45.05
C THR A 95 5.44 -15.78 -44.05
N ASP A 96 4.92 -16.09 -42.87
CA ASP A 96 5.69 -16.81 -41.85
C ASP A 96 5.51 -18.32 -41.92
N HIS A 97 4.67 -18.78 -42.86
CA HIS A 97 4.41 -20.19 -43.16
C HIS A 97 3.83 -20.98 -41.98
N LYS A 98 3.19 -20.30 -41.02
CA LYS A 98 2.57 -20.94 -39.86
C LYS A 98 1.06 -21.13 -40.05
N SER A 99 0.56 -22.24 -39.49
CA SER A 99 -0.86 -22.54 -39.47
C SER A 99 -1.51 -21.74 -38.36
N TYR A 100 -2.49 -20.96 -38.77
CA TYR A 100 -3.29 -20.21 -37.82
C TYR A 100 -4.72 -20.61 -37.97
N VAL A 101 -5.46 -20.28 -36.93
CA VAL A 101 -6.87 -19.97 -37.10
C VAL A 101 -6.89 -18.46 -37.31
N THR A 102 -6.64 -18.07 -38.56
CA THR A 102 -6.61 -16.65 -38.94
C THR A 102 -8.03 -16.12 -39.12
N GLY A 103 -8.16 -14.81 -39.34
CA GLY A 103 -9.45 -14.20 -39.66
C GLY A 103 -10.44 -14.14 -38.49
N LEU A 104 -10.01 -14.36 -37.26
CA LEU A 104 -10.83 -14.12 -36.08
C LEU A 104 -11.09 -12.61 -35.88
N ASP A 105 -12.33 -12.21 -35.61
CA ASP A 105 -12.77 -10.79 -35.59
C ASP A 105 -12.70 -10.10 -34.23
N ASN A 106 -12.61 -10.89 -33.15
CA ASN A 106 -12.59 -10.37 -31.80
C ASN A 106 -11.23 -9.75 -31.49
N ARG A 107 -10.99 -8.54 -32.02
CA ARG A 107 -9.69 -7.83 -31.97
C ARG A 107 -9.64 -6.68 -30.96
N ASP A 108 -10.80 -6.20 -30.52
CA ASP A 108 -10.91 -5.14 -29.51
C ASP A 108 -11.25 -5.71 -28.12
N TRP A 109 -10.75 -5.05 -27.08
CA TRP A 109 -11.03 -5.33 -25.69
C TRP A 109 -10.99 -4.03 -24.88
N ASP A 110 -12.11 -3.65 -24.26
CA ASP A 110 -12.14 -2.59 -23.25
C ASP A 110 -11.66 -3.15 -21.92
N VAL A 111 -10.44 -2.77 -21.52
CA VAL A 111 -9.83 -3.18 -20.25
C VAL A 111 -10.46 -2.52 -19.03
N GLN A 112 -11.13 -1.36 -19.19
CA GLN A 112 -11.75 -0.62 -18.09
C GLN A 112 -13.16 -1.16 -17.80
N ASN A 113 -13.89 -1.57 -18.84
CA ASN A 113 -15.23 -2.13 -18.73
C ASN A 113 -15.32 -3.45 -19.52
N PRO A 114 -14.72 -4.55 -19.02
CA PRO A 114 -14.62 -5.80 -19.76
C PRO A 114 -15.98 -6.48 -19.93
N VAL A 115 -16.26 -6.94 -21.15
CA VAL A 115 -17.43 -7.77 -21.47
C VAL A 115 -16.93 -9.12 -21.99
N VAL A 116 -17.05 -10.18 -21.18
CA VAL A 116 -16.57 -11.53 -21.51
C VAL A 116 -17.67 -12.34 -22.21
N VAL A 117 -17.29 -13.06 -23.26
CA VAL A 117 -18.15 -14.07 -23.91
C VAL A 117 -17.57 -15.47 -23.69
N ASN A 118 -18.33 -16.35 -23.02
CA ASN A 118 -17.87 -17.69 -22.67
C ASN A 118 -17.77 -18.63 -23.90
N GLY A 119 -16.77 -19.51 -23.90
CA GLY A 119 -16.55 -20.50 -24.97
C GLY A 119 -15.97 -19.94 -26.28
N ARG A 120 -15.59 -18.66 -26.32
CA ARG A 120 -15.01 -17.98 -27.49
C ARG A 120 -13.49 -17.87 -27.37
N ALA A 121 -12.76 -18.18 -28.44
CA ALA A 121 -11.32 -17.97 -28.52
C ALA A 121 -10.98 -16.47 -28.50
N ALA A 122 -9.89 -16.08 -27.85
CA ALA A 122 -9.35 -14.70 -27.88
C ALA A 122 -8.38 -14.50 -29.06
N THR A 123 -8.25 -13.27 -29.58
CA THR A 123 -7.18 -12.93 -30.55
C THR A 123 -5.96 -12.31 -29.88
N GLU A 124 -4.84 -12.25 -30.60
CA GLU A 124 -3.62 -11.58 -30.15
C GLU A 124 -3.80 -10.08 -29.93
N ASP A 125 -4.68 -9.42 -30.70
CA ASP A 125 -4.97 -8.00 -30.51
C ASP A 125 -5.64 -7.73 -29.15
N GLN A 126 -6.57 -8.59 -28.74
CA GLN A 126 -7.19 -8.50 -27.40
C GLN A 126 -6.16 -8.77 -26.30
N LEU A 127 -5.31 -9.78 -26.48
CA LEU A 127 -4.25 -10.09 -25.52
C LEU A 127 -3.24 -8.94 -25.42
N LYS A 128 -2.93 -8.29 -26.54
CA LYS A 128 -2.08 -7.10 -26.58
C LYS A 128 -2.69 -5.96 -25.79
N LYS A 129 -3.98 -5.66 -25.95
CA LYS A 129 -4.66 -4.62 -25.16
C LYS A 129 -4.57 -4.88 -23.65
N VAL A 130 -4.76 -6.13 -23.24
CA VAL A 130 -4.60 -6.53 -21.83
C VAL A 130 -3.15 -6.39 -21.37
N SER A 131 -2.18 -6.86 -22.17
CA SER A 131 -0.75 -6.79 -21.84
C SER A 131 -0.24 -5.34 -21.73
N ASP A 132 -0.63 -4.49 -22.68
CA ASP A 132 -0.29 -3.07 -22.67
C ASP A 132 -0.88 -2.39 -21.43
N ALA A 133 -2.14 -2.69 -21.08
CA ALA A 133 -2.77 -2.15 -19.88
C ALA A 133 -2.07 -2.59 -18.58
N ILE A 134 -1.65 -3.85 -18.48
CA ILE A 134 -0.86 -4.37 -17.34
C ILE A 134 0.50 -3.67 -17.27
N THR A 135 1.16 -3.48 -18.42
CA THR A 135 2.47 -2.82 -18.50
C THR A 135 2.38 -1.38 -18.02
N VAL A 136 1.38 -0.63 -18.50
CA VAL A 136 1.10 0.74 -18.06
C VAL A 136 0.79 0.77 -16.56
N ALA A 137 -0.12 -0.08 -16.08
CA ALA A 137 -0.49 -0.13 -14.67
C ALA A 137 0.70 -0.44 -13.74
N ASN A 138 1.65 -1.27 -14.19
CA ASN A 138 2.87 -1.54 -13.44
C ASN A 138 3.88 -0.39 -13.50
N ALA A 139 4.04 0.27 -14.65
CA ALA A 139 4.92 1.43 -14.79
C ALA A 139 4.42 2.66 -14.00
N SER A 140 3.10 2.81 -13.86
CA SER A 140 2.47 3.91 -13.10
C SER A 140 2.52 3.74 -11.58
N LYS A 141 2.99 2.61 -11.06
CA LYS A 141 3.18 2.45 -9.61
C LYS A 141 4.33 3.33 -9.16
N THR A 142 4.09 4.15 -8.16
CA THR A 142 5.13 4.95 -7.50
C THR A 142 5.89 4.08 -6.49
N ASP A 143 7.21 4.11 -6.51
CA ASP A 143 8.11 3.45 -5.55
C ASP A 143 9.03 4.50 -4.92
N TYR A 144 8.46 5.35 -4.06
CA TYR A 144 9.22 6.39 -3.38
C TYR A 144 10.15 5.79 -2.33
N ARG A 145 11.45 6.01 -2.50
CA ARG A 145 12.50 5.59 -1.58
C ARG A 145 13.29 6.80 -1.10
N LEU A 146 13.74 6.74 0.14
CA LEU A 146 14.65 7.74 0.68
C LEU A 146 16.01 7.64 -0.03
N VAL A 147 16.49 8.78 -0.52
CA VAL A 147 17.80 8.92 -1.15
C VAL A 147 18.83 9.23 -0.08
N LYS A 148 20.05 8.67 -0.17
CA LYS A 148 21.14 9.00 0.75
C LYS A 148 21.48 10.50 0.63
N ASN A 149 21.65 11.20 1.75
CA ASN A 149 22.11 12.59 1.71
C ASN A 149 23.57 12.64 1.21
N SER A 150 23.80 13.18 0.02
CA SER A 150 25.16 13.28 -0.56
C SER A 150 26.02 14.37 0.09
N ALA A 151 25.41 15.31 0.83
CA ALA A 151 26.15 16.38 1.52
C ALA A 151 26.79 15.91 2.84
N ALA A 152 26.34 14.80 3.42
CA ALA A 152 26.89 14.21 4.63
C ALA A 152 27.68 12.93 4.31
N ALA A 153 28.88 12.78 4.86
CA ALA A 153 29.75 11.63 4.56
C ALA A 153 29.12 10.28 4.95
N ASP A 154 28.41 10.24 6.08
CA ASP A 154 27.66 9.08 6.57
C ASP A 154 26.29 8.91 5.90
N GLY A 155 25.84 9.89 5.10
CA GLY A 155 24.53 9.90 4.47
C GLY A 155 23.38 10.34 5.36
N SER A 156 23.67 10.84 6.56
CA SER A 156 22.67 11.25 7.53
C SER A 156 21.92 12.52 7.09
N TYR A 157 20.69 12.65 7.56
CA TYR A 157 19.92 13.88 7.48
C TYR A 157 19.94 14.57 8.85
N THR A 158 20.22 15.86 8.88
CA THR A 158 20.31 16.64 10.12
C THR A 158 19.22 17.68 10.19
N VAL A 159 18.80 18.00 11.42
CA VAL A 159 17.86 19.08 11.67
C VAL A 159 18.59 20.42 11.52
N THR A 160 18.10 21.29 10.65
CA THR A 160 18.63 22.65 10.45
C THR A 160 17.46 23.62 10.38
N ASN A 161 17.53 24.74 11.10
CA ASN A 161 16.46 25.74 11.18
C ASN A 161 15.09 25.10 11.48
N ASN A 162 15.05 24.22 12.49
CA ASN A 162 13.83 23.54 12.95
C ASN A 162 13.10 22.70 11.90
N LYS A 163 13.81 22.27 10.85
CA LYS A 163 13.30 21.35 9.83
C LYS A 163 14.33 20.31 9.42
N VAL A 164 13.86 19.26 8.76
CA VAL A 164 14.72 18.36 7.99
C VAL A 164 14.10 18.15 6.61
N ASP A 165 14.93 18.30 5.58
CA ASP A 165 14.55 18.12 4.17
C ASP A 165 15.05 16.76 3.70
N LEU A 166 14.14 15.78 3.62
CA LEU A 166 14.42 14.43 3.16
C LEU A 166 14.32 14.36 1.64
N LYS A 167 15.35 13.86 0.96
CA LYS A 167 15.27 13.60 -0.48
C LYS A 167 14.66 12.24 -0.72
N VAL A 168 13.59 12.20 -1.50
CA VAL A 168 12.92 10.97 -1.93
C VAL A 168 12.87 10.94 -3.45
N GLU A 169 13.02 9.75 -4.00
CA GLU A 169 12.97 9.52 -5.44
C GLU A 169 12.03 8.35 -5.71
N ASP A 170 11.14 8.50 -6.68
CA ASP A 170 10.39 7.37 -7.21
C ASP A 170 11.34 6.53 -8.07
N LYS A 171 11.67 5.31 -7.60
CA LYS A 171 12.62 4.44 -8.31
C LYS A 171 12.08 3.96 -9.66
N ALA A 172 10.76 3.90 -9.81
CA ALA A 172 10.08 3.53 -11.04
C ALA A 172 10.04 4.71 -12.03
N ASN A 173 9.87 5.94 -11.52
CA ASN A 173 9.80 7.17 -12.31
C ASN A 173 10.72 8.27 -11.74
N PRO A 174 12.05 8.14 -11.87
CA PRO A 174 13.00 9.02 -11.20
C PRO A 174 12.91 10.46 -11.72
N THR A 175 12.84 11.41 -10.79
CA THR A 175 12.88 12.85 -11.07
C THR A 175 14.23 13.42 -10.68
N SER A 176 14.88 14.18 -11.56
CA SER A 176 16.14 14.86 -11.26
C SER A 176 15.97 16.40 -11.30
N PRO A 177 16.21 17.11 -10.18
CA PRO A 177 16.64 16.59 -8.88
C PRO A 177 15.53 15.84 -8.12
N ALA A 178 15.93 14.97 -7.19
CA ALA A 178 15.01 14.24 -6.32
C ALA A 178 14.07 15.18 -5.55
N SER A 179 12.83 14.72 -5.35
CA SER A 179 11.80 15.43 -4.62
C SER A 179 12.20 15.63 -3.14
N THR A 180 11.75 16.72 -2.53
CA THR A 180 11.98 17.00 -1.11
C THR A 180 10.70 16.80 -0.32
N VAL A 181 10.77 16.01 0.74
CA VAL A 181 9.77 15.98 1.81
C VAL A 181 10.35 16.72 3.02
N THR A 182 9.72 17.82 3.39
CA THR A 182 10.13 18.62 4.55
C THR A 182 9.32 18.24 5.78
N ILE A 183 10.00 17.86 6.85
CA ILE A 183 9.38 17.75 8.18
C ILE A 183 9.68 19.06 8.91
N ASN A 184 8.62 19.83 9.19
CA ASN A 184 8.69 21.14 9.84
C ASN A 184 8.47 21.05 11.35
N ASN A 185 8.76 22.16 12.05
CA ASN A 185 8.47 22.36 13.48
C ASN A 185 9.20 21.36 14.40
N ILE A 186 10.41 20.96 14.02
CA ILE A 186 11.27 20.13 14.86
C ILE A 186 11.92 21.03 15.93
N ALA A 187 11.84 20.64 17.20
CA ALA A 187 12.53 21.36 18.27
C ALA A 187 14.04 21.40 18.01
N SER A 188 14.67 22.56 18.19
CA SER A 188 16.12 22.67 18.03
C SER A 188 16.84 21.93 19.16
N ALA A 189 18.04 21.39 18.88
CA ALA A 189 18.86 20.75 19.90
C ALA A 189 19.13 21.71 21.08
N ASP A 190 19.37 22.99 20.78
CA ASP A 190 19.62 24.03 21.78
C ASP A 190 18.40 24.29 22.67
N ASP A 191 17.19 24.32 22.11
CA ASP A 191 15.98 24.54 22.90
C ASP A 191 15.67 23.34 23.81
N VAL A 192 15.92 22.12 23.31
CA VAL A 192 15.84 20.91 24.14
C VAL A 192 16.88 20.95 25.25
N GLU A 193 18.09 21.41 24.98
CA GLU A 193 19.17 21.49 25.98
C GLU A 193 18.92 22.61 27.01
N LYS A 194 18.33 23.74 26.61
CA LYS A 194 17.85 24.78 27.54
C LYS A 194 16.78 24.23 28.48
N LEU A 195 15.83 23.43 27.97
CA LEU A 195 14.83 22.79 28.83
C LEU A 195 15.47 21.83 29.84
N LYS A 196 16.47 21.03 29.42
CA LYS A 196 17.24 20.17 30.33
C LYS A 196 18.04 20.94 31.38
N SER A 197 18.52 22.13 31.01
CA SER A 197 19.26 23.02 31.91
C SER A 197 18.36 23.56 33.04
N GLY A 198 17.03 23.51 32.87
CA GLY A 198 16.07 23.98 33.86
C GLY A 198 15.98 25.51 33.94
N PHE A 199 15.23 26.01 34.92
CA PHE A 199 15.25 27.43 35.27
C PHE A 199 16.09 27.64 36.52
N LYS A 200 16.78 28.78 36.62
CA LYS A 200 17.61 29.08 37.78
C LYS A 200 16.79 29.71 38.90
N VAL A 201 17.07 29.28 40.13
CA VAL A 201 16.58 29.90 41.36
C VAL A 201 17.77 30.42 42.15
N LYS A 202 17.68 31.65 42.67
CA LYS A 202 18.68 32.26 43.53
C LYS A 202 18.06 32.73 44.84
N ALA A 203 18.62 32.33 45.96
CA ALA A 203 18.24 32.76 47.29
C ALA A 203 19.49 33.20 48.06
N GLY A 204 19.58 34.50 48.36
CA GLY A 204 20.79 35.11 48.91
C GLY A 204 21.98 34.91 47.96
N ASN A 205 23.04 34.27 48.46
CA ASN A 205 24.27 34.01 47.69
C ASN A 205 24.25 32.66 46.95
N ASN A 206 23.23 31.82 47.16
CA ASN A 206 23.14 30.50 46.54
C ASN A 206 22.29 30.56 45.28
N GLU A 207 22.81 30.02 44.17
CA GLU A 207 22.12 29.94 42.87
C GLU A 207 22.26 28.51 42.31
N GLY A 208 21.17 27.96 41.79
CA GLY A 208 21.17 26.63 41.18
C GLY A 208 19.99 26.42 40.22
N PRO A 209 20.10 25.49 39.26
CA PRO A 209 19.00 25.14 38.38
C PRO A 209 17.99 24.23 39.09
N ILE A 210 16.72 24.38 38.76
CA ILE A 210 15.66 23.39 38.98
C ILE A 210 15.37 22.79 37.61
N LYS A 211 15.76 21.52 37.42
CA LYS A 211 15.65 20.81 36.14
C LYS A 211 14.28 20.15 36.00
N ALA A 212 13.96 19.69 34.80
CA ALA A 212 12.74 18.94 34.55
C ALA A 212 12.71 17.67 35.42
N GLY A 213 11.65 17.52 36.22
CA GLY A 213 11.49 16.43 37.18
C GLY A 213 11.91 16.76 38.61
N ASP A 214 12.66 17.84 38.83
CA ASP A 214 12.99 18.31 40.17
C ASP A 214 11.77 18.96 40.84
N THR A 215 11.68 18.85 42.17
CA THR A 215 10.70 19.59 42.97
C THR A 215 11.41 20.75 43.66
N LEU A 216 10.95 21.98 43.40
CA LEU A 216 11.32 23.13 44.23
C LEU A 216 10.40 23.17 45.45
N GLU A 217 10.95 22.80 46.60
CA GLU A 217 10.23 22.88 47.88
C GLU A 217 10.41 24.27 48.52
N PHE A 218 9.30 24.90 48.88
CA PHE A 218 9.30 26.11 49.72
C PHE A 218 8.94 25.72 51.16
N ALA A 219 9.95 25.30 51.92
CA ALA A 219 9.77 24.98 53.33
C ALA A 219 9.74 26.25 54.19
N ALA A 220 8.77 26.34 55.09
CA ALA A 220 8.71 27.39 56.09
C ALA A 220 9.62 27.07 57.29
N LYS A 221 10.19 28.10 57.91
CA LYS A 221 10.92 27.99 59.19
C LYS A 221 10.40 29.03 60.18
N ASP A 222 10.48 28.71 61.46
CA ASP A 222 10.08 29.56 62.58
C ASP A 222 8.64 30.10 62.43
N ASN A 223 8.47 31.42 62.36
CA ASN A 223 7.17 32.08 62.30
C ASN A 223 6.61 32.23 60.88
N ALA A 224 7.31 31.76 59.85
CA ALA A 224 6.78 31.79 58.49
C ALA A 224 5.75 30.66 58.28
N ILE A 225 4.74 30.93 57.47
CA ILE A 225 3.83 29.95 56.90
C ILE A 225 4.02 30.01 55.39
N VAL A 226 4.19 28.85 54.78
CA VAL A 226 4.18 28.69 53.32
C VAL A 226 3.13 27.65 52.97
N GLU A 227 2.20 28.04 52.11
CA GLU A 227 1.13 27.16 51.62
C GLU A 227 1.04 27.29 50.10
N TYR A 228 1.02 26.15 49.40
CA TYR A 228 0.80 26.11 47.97
C TYR A 228 -0.56 25.47 47.67
N ASP A 229 -1.49 26.29 47.19
CA ASP A 229 -2.77 25.82 46.67
C ASP A 229 -2.54 25.30 45.24
N THR A 230 -2.60 23.99 45.07
CA THR A 230 -2.36 23.30 43.80
C THR A 230 -3.43 23.61 42.73
N ALA A 231 -4.67 23.90 43.15
CA ALA A 231 -5.77 24.20 42.23
C ALA A 231 -5.67 25.65 41.72
N ALA A 232 -5.41 26.59 42.63
CA ALA A 232 -5.24 28.00 42.29
C ALA A 232 -3.85 28.34 41.70
N LYS A 233 -2.89 27.41 41.80
CA LYS A 233 -1.46 27.62 41.48
C LYS A 233 -0.89 28.83 42.21
N LYS A 234 -1.27 28.99 43.48
CA LYS A 234 -0.95 30.16 44.30
C LYS A 234 -0.07 29.76 45.47
N LEU A 235 1.12 30.36 45.55
CA LEU A 235 1.97 30.33 46.73
C LEU A 235 1.56 31.46 47.67
N THR A 236 1.17 31.13 48.89
CA THR A 236 0.88 32.10 49.96
C THR A 236 2.00 32.04 50.98
N VAL A 237 2.58 33.21 51.28
CA VAL A 237 3.54 33.38 52.36
C VAL A 237 2.93 34.30 53.40
N ALA A 238 2.91 33.86 54.66
CA ALA A 238 2.33 34.60 55.77
C ALA A 238 3.19 34.45 57.03
N VAL A 239 2.88 35.26 58.05
CA VAL A 239 3.38 35.04 59.40
C VAL A 239 2.36 34.19 60.17
N SER A 240 2.85 33.31 61.04
CA SER A 240 2.02 32.52 61.95
C SER A 240 1.05 33.41 62.73
N LYS A 241 -0.18 32.92 62.95
CA LYS A 241 -1.16 33.60 63.81
C LYS A 241 -0.66 33.76 65.24
N ASN A 242 0.14 32.79 65.69
CA ASN A 242 0.77 32.77 67.02
C ASN A 242 2.29 32.70 66.81
N PRO A 243 2.94 33.79 66.38
CA PRO A 243 4.36 33.77 66.17
C PRO A 243 5.08 33.72 67.52
N ASN A 244 6.10 32.88 67.63
CA ASN A 244 7.00 32.84 68.78
C ASN A 244 8.25 33.66 68.47
N PHE A 245 8.43 34.79 69.15
CA PHE A 245 9.61 35.63 68.99
C PHE A 245 10.45 35.59 70.25
N ASP A 246 11.76 35.37 70.10
CA ASP A 246 12.69 35.50 71.22
C ASP A 246 12.81 36.96 71.69
N SER A 247 12.69 37.91 70.76
CA SER A 247 12.67 39.35 71.02
C SER A 247 11.90 40.08 69.92
N VAL A 248 11.09 41.05 70.30
CA VAL A 248 10.41 41.99 69.39
C VAL A 248 10.97 43.38 69.65
N THR A 249 11.54 43.99 68.62
CA THR A 249 12.10 45.35 68.68
C THR A 249 11.33 46.26 67.73
N VAL A 250 10.81 47.37 68.26
CA VAL A 250 10.10 48.40 67.50
C VAL A 250 10.73 49.75 67.82
N GLY A 251 11.70 50.18 66.98
CA GLY A 251 12.56 51.31 67.31
C GLY A 251 13.37 51.03 68.59
N ASP A 252 13.27 51.91 69.59
CA ASP A 252 13.95 51.76 70.89
C ASP A 252 13.21 50.83 71.87
N VAL A 253 11.96 50.44 71.57
CA VAL A 253 11.14 49.59 72.44
C VAL A 253 11.50 48.12 72.20
N VAL A 254 11.75 47.38 73.28
CA VAL A 254 12.09 45.94 73.22
C VAL A 254 11.19 45.15 74.15
N ILE A 255 10.62 44.06 73.64
CA ILE A 255 9.88 43.05 74.41
C ILE A 255 10.60 41.71 74.22
N ASN A 256 11.07 41.11 75.30
CA ASN A 256 11.77 39.82 75.27
C ASN A 256 11.62 39.08 76.59
N ASN A 257 12.38 37.99 76.77
CA ASN A 257 12.32 37.17 77.98
C ASN A 257 12.84 37.86 79.27
N SER A 258 13.35 39.08 79.18
CA SER A 258 13.72 39.93 80.33
C SER A 258 12.65 40.95 80.71
N GLY A 259 11.54 41.04 79.95
CA GLY A 259 10.43 41.96 80.21
C GLY A 259 10.25 43.00 79.11
N ILE A 260 9.67 44.14 79.48
CA ILE A 260 9.34 45.26 78.57
C ILE A 260 10.28 46.43 78.85
N ASN A 261 11.02 46.88 77.85
CA ASN A 261 11.76 48.14 77.86
C ASN A 261 11.10 49.15 76.92
N ALA A 262 10.60 50.26 77.45
CA ALA A 262 9.91 51.28 76.67
C ALA A 262 10.84 52.28 75.95
N GLY A 263 12.17 52.16 76.07
CA GLY A 263 13.11 53.02 75.33
C GLY A 263 12.91 54.52 75.61
N ASN A 264 12.67 54.87 76.88
CA ASN A 264 12.29 56.22 77.33
C ASN A 264 11.02 56.81 76.68
N LYS A 265 10.18 55.98 76.05
CA LYS A 265 8.86 56.39 75.56
C LYS A 265 7.80 56.17 76.63
N GLN A 266 6.74 56.97 76.58
CA GLN A 266 5.59 56.79 77.44
C GLN A 266 4.82 55.53 77.05
N ILE A 267 4.35 54.76 78.04
CA ILE A 267 3.35 53.71 77.83
C ILE A 267 1.99 54.33 78.13
N THR A 268 1.26 54.72 77.09
CA THR A 268 -0.05 55.37 77.20
C THR A 268 -1.19 54.36 77.00
N ASN A 269 -2.42 54.75 77.34
CA ASN A 269 -3.62 53.90 77.26
C ASN A 269 -3.56 52.61 78.09
N VAL A 270 -2.85 52.64 79.22
CA VAL A 270 -2.82 51.54 80.20
C VAL A 270 -4.04 51.65 81.12
N ALA A 271 -4.88 50.61 81.18
CA ALA A 271 -6.01 50.54 82.10
C ALA A 271 -5.54 50.59 83.57
N SER A 272 -6.42 51.01 84.47
CA SER A 272 -6.14 50.96 85.91
C SER A 272 -5.86 49.52 86.34
N GLY A 273 -4.88 49.33 87.22
CA GLY A 273 -4.55 48.01 87.77
C GLY A 273 -5.68 47.43 88.64
N GLY A 274 -6.58 48.28 89.15
CA GLY A 274 -7.65 47.91 90.08
C GLY A 274 -7.09 47.28 91.36
N ASP A 275 -7.76 46.24 91.85
CA ASP A 275 -7.38 45.51 93.06
C ASP A 275 -6.54 44.24 92.78
N VAL A 276 -6.14 44.00 91.51
CA VAL A 276 -5.32 42.84 91.12
C VAL A 276 -3.84 43.18 91.29
N ILE A 277 -3.20 42.54 92.27
CA ILE A 277 -1.81 42.86 92.68
C ILE A 277 -0.72 42.59 91.62
N THR A 278 -1.04 41.84 90.56
CA THR A 278 -0.12 41.53 89.46
C THR A 278 -0.29 42.43 88.24
N ASN A 279 -1.29 43.32 88.24
CA ASN A 279 -1.51 44.23 87.13
C ASN A 279 -0.56 45.43 87.19
N GLY A 280 -0.21 45.99 86.03
CA GLY A 280 0.51 47.25 85.96
C GLY A 280 -0.37 48.41 86.44
N ALA A 281 0.14 49.25 87.35
CA ALA A 281 -0.54 50.47 87.78
C ALA A 281 -0.34 51.59 86.75
N ASN A 282 -1.38 52.40 86.51
CA ASN A 282 -1.26 53.62 85.71
C ASN A 282 -1.12 54.88 86.59
N ILE A 283 -0.82 56.03 85.99
CA ILE A 283 -0.65 57.30 86.75
C ILE A 283 -1.93 57.70 87.51
N GLY A 284 -3.10 57.29 87.04
CA GLY A 284 -4.38 57.52 87.72
C GLY A 284 -4.50 56.75 89.03
N ASP A 285 -3.96 55.54 89.11
CA ASP A 285 -3.93 54.75 90.35
C ASP A 285 -3.03 55.38 91.40
N ILE A 286 -1.86 55.86 90.97
CA ILE A 286 -0.96 56.63 91.82
C ILE A 286 -1.66 57.91 92.28
N ASN A 287 -2.26 58.66 91.37
CA ASN A 287 -2.99 59.88 91.72
C ASN A 287 -4.16 59.63 92.68
N ARG A 288 -4.87 58.51 92.56
CA ARG A 288 -5.94 58.12 93.50
C ARG A 288 -5.38 57.84 94.89
N ILE A 289 -4.25 57.12 94.97
CA ILE A 289 -3.57 56.86 96.24
C ILE A 289 -3.06 58.17 96.86
N VAL A 290 -2.45 59.05 96.07
CA VAL A 290 -1.96 60.36 96.52
C VAL A 290 -3.13 61.22 97.00
N THR A 291 -4.22 61.31 96.24
CA THR A 291 -5.43 62.05 96.64
C THR A 291 -6.04 61.48 97.92
N ALA A 292 -6.06 60.15 98.07
CA ALA A 292 -6.54 59.48 99.27
C ALA A 292 -5.65 59.76 100.49
N LYS A 293 -4.33 59.93 100.33
CA LYS A 293 -3.40 60.26 101.42
C LYS A 293 -3.37 61.76 101.74
N ASP A 294 -3.39 62.65 100.75
CA ASP A 294 -3.43 64.11 100.97
C ASP A 294 -4.67 64.54 101.76
N LYS A 295 -5.78 63.78 101.66
CA LYS A 295 -6.98 64.01 102.47
C LYS A 295 -6.79 63.83 103.98
N TYR A 296 -5.65 63.28 104.40
CA TYR A 296 -5.27 63.11 105.81
C TYR A 296 -4.01 63.91 106.19
N VAL A 297 -3.49 64.75 105.27
CA VAL A 297 -2.32 65.63 105.49
C VAL A 297 -2.77 67.09 105.31
N THR A 298 -3.62 67.56 106.21
CA THR A 298 -3.84 68.99 106.48
C THR A 298 -4.02 69.18 107.97
#